data_AF-A0AA88GNT3-F1
#
_entry.id   AF-A0AA88GNT3-F1
#
_cell.length_a   1.000
_cell.length_b   1.000
_cell.length_c   1.000
_cell.angle_alpha   90.00
_cell.angle_beta   90.00
_cell.angle_gamma   90.00
#
_symmetry.space_group_name_H-M   'P 1'
#
loop_
_entity.id
_entity.type
_entity.pdbx_description
1 polymer ?
#
loop_
_entity_poly.entity_id
_entity_poly.type
_entity_poly.pdbx_seq_one_letter_code
_entity_poly.pdbx_strand_id
1 'polypeptide(L)'
;MPLPGRIETLHVNASKKIPYIDEKKSPSEYFKDGAAFLKMAGQYKKLCDFENCYVNLYAYELLISIKLPNEHPLINQDPYRQELEYNLQKLQAIREEKNQVLEEIFKKYPEERNSPALKQSVTTATTGTIKKVPPPLPSSLQKTTLPPPPFKGTTSTSTSTTTTTTLPPPPPKSLMNQQHQQPPTQNTSLYSSFVDQGISSFQNKVKSSTTTTTTKLPPPPRPSSQHGHLDSDLTHNEQRVYNGIGHVVNNEQVQEKVGQGVANLAQNEKVQERVSSAVSNASTNREYQKSVGNMIAKNTDNQFVSSLAQNEKVQQSVGNVLAKTAGNKEVQQKVGNAVANAATNKEVQKKVASGFMSVAKGAVKGAKVGGSLAVQGGKAYWESQKNKNETEHDEADDMLQYQK
;
A
#
# COMPACT_ATOMS: atom_id res chain seq x y z
N MET A 1 -13.47 38.30 12.34
CA MET A 1 -12.76 37.46 11.36
C MET A 1 -13.10 36.01 11.67
N PRO A 2 -13.45 35.18 10.69
CA PRO A 2 -13.68 33.75 10.93
C PRO A 2 -12.38 33.12 11.48
N LEU A 3 -12.52 32.25 12.48
CA LEU A 3 -11.38 31.50 13.03
C LEU A 3 -10.86 30.56 11.93
N PRO A 4 -9.53 30.45 11.76
CA PRO A 4 -8.95 29.53 10.79
C PRO A 4 -9.42 28.10 11.08
N GLY A 5 -9.68 27.35 10.01
CA GLY A 5 -10.09 25.96 10.13
C GLY A 5 -9.03 25.14 10.88
N ARG A 6 -9.43 24.06 11.54
CA ARG A 6 -8.50 23.22 12.30
C ARG A 6 -7.38 22.69 11.40
N ILE A 7 -7.72 22.28 10.18
CA ILE A 7 -6.74 21.79 9.19
C ILE A 7 -5.74 22.87 8.78
N GLU A 8 -6.18 24.13 8.61
CA GLU A 8 -5.27 25.25 8.31
C GLU A 8 -4.29 25.47 9.46
N THR A 9 -4.79 25.37 10.70
CA THR A 9 -3.94 25.46 11.89
C THR A 9 -2.89 24.35 11.90
N LEU A 10 -3.25 23.12 11.50
CA LEU A 10 -2.28 22.02 11.35
C LEU A 10 -1.26 22.28 10.23
N HIS A 11 -1.66 22.86 9.09
CA HIS A 11 -0.74 23.26 8.01
C HIS A 11 0.27 24.32 8.47
N VAL A 12 -0.21 25.33 9.18
CA VAL A 12 0.64 26.37 9.78
C VAL A 12 1.62 25.75 10.79
N ASN A 13 1.15 24.83 11.63
CA ASN A 13 1.99 24.14 12.61
C ASN A 13 3.05 23.26 11.95
N ALA A 14 2.71 22.55 10.88
CA ALA A 14 3.67 21.78 10.09
C ALA A 14 4.74 22.68 9.48
N SER A 15 4.34 23.82 8.92
CA SER A 15 5.25 24.78 8.29
C SER A 15 6.23 25.38 9.32
N LYS A 16 5.73 25.70 10.53
CA LYS A 16 6.55 26.20 11.65
C LYS A 16 7.54 25.18 12.20
N LYS A 17 7.29 23.88 12.05
CA LYS A 17 8.19 22.81 12.50
C LYS A 17 9.42 22.64 11.62
N ILE A 18 9.38 23.11 10.38
CA ILE A 18 10.48 22.95 9.44
C ILE A 18 11.60 23.91 9.85
N PRO A 19 12.84 23.43 10.06
CA PRO A 19 13.96 24.32 10.37
C PRO A 19 14.22 25.29 9.22
N TYR A 20 14.73 26.48 9.55
CA TYR A 20 15.21 27.41 8.54
C TYR A 20 16.36 26.77 7.74
N ILE A 21 16.33 26.92 6.41
CA ILE A 21 17.37 26.38 5.53
C ILE A 21 18.56 27.36 5.52
N ASP A 22 19.59 27.03 6.28
CA ASP A 22 20.92 27.63 6.24
C ASP A 22 21.78 26.98 5.14
N GLU A 23 22.33 27.81 4.25
CA GLU A 23 23.24 27.43 3.16
C GLU A 23 24.56 26.84 3.65
N LYS A 24 24.97 27.15 4.89
CA LYS A 24 26.22 26.64 5.49
C LYS A 24 26.08 25.21 6.01
N LYS A 25 24.85 24.77 6.27
CA LYS A 25 24.55 23.42 6.77
C LYS A 25 24.52 22.46 5.58
N SER A 26 25.00 21.22 5.74
CA SER A 26 24.92 20.24 4.64
C SER A 26 23.46 19.80 4.38
N PRO A 27 23.04 19.56 3.13
CA PRO A 27 21.74 18.95 2.81
C PRO A 27 21.45 17.67 3.61
N SER A 28 22.48 16.88 3.89
CA SER A 28 22.37 15.64 4.67
C SER A 28 21.78 15.85 6.06
N GLU A 29 22.03 17.00 6.69
CA GLU A 29 21.47 17.28 8.01
C GLU A 29 19.95 17.51 7.94
N TYR A 30 19.45 18.13 6.87
CA TYR A 30 18.01 18.29 6.67
C TYR A 30 17.34 16.96 6.32
N PHE A 31 18.02 16.04 5.63
CA PHE A 31 17.48 14.68 5.45
C PHE A 31 17.37 13.93 6.78
N LYS A 32 18.28 14.14 7.73
CA LYS A 32 18.15 13.62 9.10
C LYS A 32 16.95 14.22 9.83
N ASP A 33 16.72 15.52 9.69
CA ASP A 33 15.53 16.20 10.23
C ASP A 33 14.24 15.61 9.62
N GLY A 34 14.23 15.37 8.31
CA GLY A 34 13.15 14.67 7.61
C GLY A 34 12.89 13.26 8.16
N ALA A 35 13.94 12.46 8.37
CA ALA A 35 13.82 11.15 8.98
C ALA A 35 13.28 11.21 10.43
N ALA A 36 13.63 12.26 11.19
CA ALA A 36 13.10 12.49 12.53
C ALA A 36 11.59 12.79 12.48
N PHE A 37 11.11 13.59 11.51
CA PHE A 37 9.66 13.81 11.32
C PHE A 37 8.90 12.51 11.05
N LEU A 38 9.42 11.63 10.18
CA LEU A 38 8.79 10.33 9.91
C LEU A 38 8.75 9.44 11.16
N LYS A 39 9.84 9.42 11.94
CA LYS A 39 9.90 8.68 13.20
C LYS A 39 8.86 9.19 14.21
N MET A 40 8.75 10.50 14.37
CA MET A 40 7.76 11.14 15.25
C MET A 40 6.34 10.88 14.77
N ALA A 41 6.07 10.98 13.45
CA ALA A 41 4.77 10.65 12.88
C ALA A 41 4.35 9.21 13.21
N GLY A 42 5.27 8.25 13.09
CA GLY A 42 5.02 6.86 13.46
C GLY A 42 4.76 6.66 14.96
N GLN A 43 5.36 7.48 15.83
CA GLN A 43 5.06 7.48 17.27
C GLN A 43 3.67 8.05 17.56
N TYR A 44 3.33 9.20 17.00
CA TYR A 44 2.00 9.82 17.18
C TYR A 44 0.87 8.93 16.64
N LYS A 45 1.10 8.25 15.51
CA LYS A 45 0.16 7.25 14.99
C LYS A 45 -0.15 6.14 15.98
N LYS A 46 0.88 5.63 16.70
CA LYS A 46 0.72 4.59 17.75
C LYS A 46 -0.01 5.09 18.99
N LEU A 47 0.02 6.40 19.24
CA LEU A 47 -0.69 7.05 20.33
C LEU A 47 -2.10 7.52 19.93
N CYS A 48 -2.53 7.24 18.70
CA CYS A 48 -3.78 7.75 18.11
C CYS A 48 -3.88 9.28 18.12
N ASP A 49 -2.74 9.99 18.16
CA ASP A 49 -2.67 11.43 18.02
C ASP A 49 -2.52 11.80 16.54
N PHE A 50 -3.65 11.72 15.84
CA PHE A 50 -3.68 11.90 14.39
C PHE A 50 -3.33 13.33 13.97
N GLU A 51 -3.59 14.34 14.80
CA GLU A 51 -3.26 15.73 14.52
C GLU A 51 -1.75 15.94 14.47
N ASN A 52 -1.02 15.50 15.51
CA ASN A 52 0.44 15.59 15.51
C ASN A 52 1.09 14.63 14.50
N CYS A 53 0.48 13.47 14.25
CA CYS A 53 0.91 12.58 13.16
C CYS A 53 0.86 13.30 11.81
N TYR A 54 -0.27 13.91 11.48
CA TYR A 54 -0.48 14.68 10.26
C TYR A 54 0.52 15.83 10.13
N VAL A 55 0.71 16.62 11.20
CA VAL A 55 1.64 17.74 11.24
C VAL A 55 3.07 17.31 10.88
N ASN A 56 3.54 16.17 11.37
CA ASN A 56 4.90 15.68 11.07
C ASN A 56 5.01 15.11 9.65
N LEU A 57 4.00 14.37 9.16
CA LEU A 57 3.97 13.89 7.78
C LEU A 57 3.97 15.05 6.78
N TYR A 58 3.20 16.10 7.07
CA TYR A 58 3.14 17.27 6.22
C TYR A 58 4.40 18.13 6.29
N ALA A 59 5.04 18.24 7.47
CA ALA A 59 6.34 18.90 7.61
C ALA A 59 7.44 18.20 6.78
N TYR A 60 7.46 16.85 6.79
CA TYR A 60 8.35 16.07 5.93
C TYR A 60 8.09 16.36 4.45
N GLU A 61 6.82 16.33 4.02
CA GLU A 61 6.47 16.60 2.62
C GLU A 61 6.93 18.00 2.19
N LEU A 62 6.63 19.03 2.98
CA LEU A 62 7.03 20.40 2.70
C LEU A 62 8.55 20.56 2.66
N LEU A 63 9.28 19.90 3.57
CA LEU A 63 10.73 19.94 3.61
C LEU A 63 11.34 19.38 2.31
N ILE A 64 10.90 18.19 1.89
CA ILE A 64 11.47 17.46 0.75
C ILE A 64 11.00 18.03 -0.60
N SER A 65 9.73 18.40 -0.73
CA SER A 65 9.15 18.78 -2.03
C SER A 65 9.17 20.28 -2.31
N ILE A 66 9.29 21.13 -1.29
CA ILE A 66 9.22 22.59 -1.46
C ILE A 66 10.47 23.27 -0.91
N LYS A 67 10.83 23.05 0.35
CA LYS A 67 11.88 23.85 1.00
C LYS A 67 13.28 23.54 0.48
N LEU A 68 13.72 22.27 0.56
CA LEU A 68 15.07 21.91 0.15
C LEU A 68 15.37 22.21 -1.32
N PRO A 69 14.51 21.84 -2.30
CA PRO A 69 14.78 22.11 -3.71
C PRO A 69 14.87 23.61 -4.05
N ASN A 70 14.15 24.47 -3.32
CA ASN A 70 14.05 25.89 -3.63
C ASN A 70 15.07 26.75 -2.85
N GLU A 71 15.44 26.35 -1.63
CA GLU A 71 16.23 27.19 -0.72
C GLU A 71 17.70 26.74 -0.60
N HIS A 72 18.03 25.47 -0.87
CA HIS A 72 19.40 24.98 -0.64
C HIS A 72 20.24 24.87 -1.94
N PRO A 73 21.33 25.65 -2.11
CA PRO A 73 22.06 25.71 -3.39
C PRO A 73 22.76 24.40 -3.77
N LEU A 74 23.23 23.64 -2.78
CA LEU A 74 23.95 22.37 -3.01
C LEU A 74 23.04 21.16 -3.26
N ILE A 75 21.71 21.28 -3.17
CA ILE A 75 20.80 20.12 -3.22
C ILE A 75 20.84 19.37 -4.56
N ASN A 76 21.16 20.08 -5.65
CA ASN A 76 21.24 19.52 -7.00
C ASN A 76 22.61 18.91 -7.33
N GLN A 77 23.57 18.96 -6.41
CA GLN A 77 24.90 18.38 -6.57
C GLN A 77 24.93 16.95 -6.04
N ASP A 78 25.74 16.08 -6.66
CA ASP A 78 26.00 14.75 -6.11
C ASP A 78 26.84 14.87 -4.81
N PRO A 79 26.54 14.08 -3.76
CA PRO A 79 25.59 12.95 -3.74
C PRO A 79 24.15 13.32 -3.33
N TYR A 80 23.89 14.58 -2.98
CA TYR A 80 22.61 15.00 -2.39
C TYR A 80 21.42 14.89 -3.34
N ARG A 81 21.68 15.03 -4.65
CA ARG A 81 20.65 14.84 -5.68
C ARG A 81 20.04 13.44 -5.63
N GLN A 82 20.86 12.40 -5.45
CA GLN A 82 20.42 11.01 -5.39
C GLN A 82 19.57 10.75 -4.14
N GLU A 83 20.00 11.31 -3.00
CA GLU A 83 19.25 11.22 -1.76
C GLU A 83 17.91 11.97 -1.83
N LEU A 84 17.88 13.16 -2.46
CA LEU A 84 16.63 13.87 -2.72
C LEU A 84 15.67 13.05 -3.59
N GLU A 85 16.16 12.47 -4.68
CA GLU A 85 15.35 11.65 -5.59
C GLU A 85 14.77 10.41 -4.88
N TYR A 86 15.57 9.75 -4.05
CA TYR A 86 15.11 8.64 -3.21
C TYR A 86 14.00 9.07 -2.24
N ASN A 87 14.14 10.24 -1.59
CA ASN A 87 13.11 10.77 -0.70
C ASN A 87 11.84 11.21 -1.45
N LEU A 88 11.97 11.73 -2.67
CA LEU A 88 10.85 12.06 -3.55
C LEU A 88 10.07 10.81 -3.98
N GLN A 89 10.74 9.70 -4.28
CA GLN A 89 10.08 8.42 -4.58
C GLN A 89 9.27 7.91 -3.38
N LYS A 90 9.80 8.03 -2.16
CA LYS A 90 9.07 7.67 -0.93
C LYS A 90 7.86 8.57 -0.65
N LEU A 91 7.87 9.79 -1.16
CA LEU A 91 6.88 10.81 -0.85
C LEU A 91 5.47 10.41 -1.30
N GLN A 92 5.34 9.55 -2.31
CA GLN A 92 4.05 8.98 -2.71
C GLN A 92 3.39 8.17 -1.56
N ALA A 93 4.12 7.23 -0.96
CA ALA A 93 3.61 6.44 0.17
C ALA A 93 3.29 7.33 1.39
N ILE A 94 4.12 8.36 1.63
CA ILE A 94 3.89 9.32 2.71
C ILE A 94 2.63 10.16 2.47
N ARG A 95 2.33 10.56 1.23
CA ARG A 95 1.09 11.27 0.88
C ARG A 95 -0.14 10.41 1.11
N GLU A 96 -0.08 9.14 0.73
CA GLU A 96 -1.17 8.18 0.99
C GLU A 96 -1.42 8.01 2.49
N GLU A 97 -0.36 7.83 3.30
CA GLU A 97 -0.47 7.74 4.75
C GLU A 97 -1.01 9.04 5.37
N LYS A 98 -0.54 10.19 4.90
CA LYS A 98 -1.04 11.50 5.33
C LYS A 98 -2.55 11.65 5.06
N ASN A 99 -3.02 11.20 3.89
CA ASN A 99 -4.45 11.24 3.54
C ASN A 99 -5.28 10.29 4.42
N GLN A 100 -4.76 9.11 4.75
CA GLN A 100 -5.43 8.19 5.69
C GLN A 100 -5.56 8.83 7.09
N VAL A 101 -4.49 9.43 7.60
CA VAL A 101 -4.50 10.13 8.89
C VAL A 101 -5.49 11.30 8.85
N LEU A 102 -5.57 12.02 7.73
CA LEU A 102 -6.53 13.11 7.54
C LEU A 102 -7.98 12.63 7.58
N GLU A 103 -8.31 11.49 6.97
CA GLU A 103 -9.65 10.89 7.09
C GLU A 103 -9.98 10.48 8.53
N GLU A 104 -9.01 10.00 9.32
CA GLU A 104 -9.21 9.76 10.76
C GLU A 104 -9.48 11.06 11.54
N ILE A 105 -8.82 12.16 11.17
CA ILE A 105 -9.13 13.48 11.73
C ILE A 105 -10.57 13.90 11.37
N PHE A 106 -11.02 13.70 10.12
CA PHE A 106 -12.40 14.03 9.72
C PHE A 106 -13.46 13.14 10.37
N LYS A 107 -13.14 11.88 10.71
CA LYS A 107 -14.04 11.07 11.52
C LYS A 107 -14.26 11.67 12.91
N LYS A 108 -13.21 12.29 13.48
CA LYS A 108 -13.27 12.97 14.78
C LYS A 108 -13.92 14.36 14.68
N TYR A 109 -13.76 15.04 13.55
CA TYR A 109 -14.23 16.40 13.27
C TYR A 109 -14.91 16.49 11.89
N PRO A 110 -16.14 15.94 11.74
CA PRO A 110 -16.83 15.87 10.45
C PRO A 110 -17.15 17.26 9.87
N GLU A 111 -17.32 18.28 10.70
CA GLU A 111 -17.57 19.67 10.31
C GLU A 111 -16.42 20.27 9.47
N GLU A 112 -15.18 19.82 9.71
CA GLU A 112 -13.99 20.30 8.99
C GLU A 112 -13.95 19.79 7.54
N ARG A 113 -14.69 18.73 7.19
CA ARG A 113 -14.69 18.16 5.83
C ARG A 113 -15.20 19.14 4.78
N ASN A 114 -16.08 20.06 5.18
CA ASN A 114 -16.65 21.09 4.30
C ASN A 114 -15.90 22.43 4.40
N SER A 115 -14.81 22.49 5.16
CA SER A 115 -14.04 23.72 5.33
C SER A 115 -13.47 24.19 3.99
N PRO A 116 -13.61 25.48 3.62
CA PRO A 116 -13.10 26.05 2.37
C PRO A 116 -11.61 25.79 2.14
N ALA A 117 -10.84 25.66 3.23
CA ALA A 117 -9.41 25.38 3.26
C ALA A 117 -8.99 24.19 2.41
N LEU A 118 -9.73 23.08 2.50
CA LEU A 118 -9.43 21.84 1.78
C LEU A 118 -9.62 21.96 0.28
N LYS A 119 -10.49 22.87 -0.17
CA LYS A 119 -10.72 23.10 -1.59
C LYS A 119 -9.55 23.83 -2.25
N GLN A 120 -8.77 24.59 -1.49
CA GLN A 120 -7.63 25.35 -2.01
C GLN A 120 -6.34 24.53 -2.07
N SER A 121 -6.09 23.62 -1.12
CA SER A 121 -4.82 22.88 -1.08
C SER A 121 -4.66 21.84 -2.21
N VAL A 122 -5.77 21.39 -2.81
CA VAL A 122 -5.74 20.44 -3.94
C VAL A 122 -5.36 21.14 -5.25
N THR A 123 -5.54 22.46 -5.36
CA THR A 123 -5.35 23.19 -6.63
C THR A 123 -3.93 23.71 -6.83
N THR A 124 -3.07 23.75 -5.81
CA THR A 124 -1.76 24.43 -5.87
C THR A 124 -0.54 23.52 -6.03
N ALA A 125 -0.70 22.19 -6.12
CA ALA A 125 0.43 21.27 -6.27
C ALA A 125 0.86 20.99 -7.73
N THR A 126 0.17 21.56 -8.73
CA THR A 126 0.45 21.26 -10.14
C THR A 126 0.92 22.52 -10.87
N THR A 127 2.24 22.57 -11.10
CA THR A 127 2.94 23.40 -12.12
C THR A 127 2.87 24.92 -11.99
N GLY A 128 4.04 25.52 -11.76
CA GLY A 128 4.33 26.87 -12.21
C GLY A 128 3.95 27.01 -13.68
N THR A 129 2.86 27.74 -13.92
CA THR A 129 2.45 28.12 -15.27
C THR A 129 3.39 29.25 -15.68
N ILE A 130 4.48 28.89 -16.35
CA ILE A 130 5.18 29.81 -17.24
C ILE A 130 4.09 30.35 -18.18
N LYS A 131 3.82 31.66 -18.13
CA LYS A 131 3.00 32.36 -19.13
C LYS A 131 3.63 32.11 -20.51
N LYS A 132 3.19 31.05 -21.17
CA LYS A 132 3.56 30.76 -22.55
C LYS A 132 2.77 31.72 -23.42
N VAL A 133 3.43 32.80 -23.81
CA VAL A 133 2.99 33.69 -24.88
C VAL A 133 2.70 32.79 -26.10
N PRO A 134 1.55 32.96 -26.78
CA PRO A 134 1.25 32.19 -27.98
C PRO A 134 2.36 32.40 -29.01
N PRO A 135 2.88 31.35 -29.66
CA PRO A 135 3.74 31.55 -30.81
C PRO A 135 2.95 32.35 -31.87
N PRO A 136 3.57 33.37 -32.51
CA PRO A 136 2.90 34.13 -33.56
C PRO A 136 2.52 33.18 -34.70
N LEU A 137 1.26 33.30 -35.16
CA LEU A 137 0.80 32.58 -36.34
C LEU A 137 1.66 32.95 -37.56
N PRO A 138 2.06 31.99 -38.41
CA PRO A 138 2.71 32.28 -39.67
C PRO A 138 1.77 33.10 -40.57
N SER A 139 2.27 34.21 -41.10
CA SER A 139 1.53 35.20 -41.90
C SER A 139 1.18 34.74 -43.34
N SER A 140 1.06 33.45 -43.59
CA SER A 140 0.85 32.92 -44.94
C SER A 140 -0.53 32.28 -45.09
N LEU A 141 -1.58 33.07 -45.06
CA LEU A 141 -2.88 32.74 -45.67
C LEU A 141 -3.58 34.05 -46.03
N GLN A 142 -3.00 34.73 -47.02
CA GLN A 142 -3.66 35.82 -47.72
C GLN A 142 -4.82 35.26 -48.55
N LYS A 143 -6.00 35.66 -48.11
CA LYS A 143 -7.30 35.74 -48.76
C LYS A 143 -7.21 35.96 -50.29
N THR A 144 -7.53 34.93 -51.08
CA THR A 144 -7.96 35.09 -52.48
C THR A 144 -9.43 34.68 -52.61
N THR A 145 -10.25 35.71 -52.80
CA THR A 145 -11.65 35.66 -53.24
C THR A 145 -11.74 35.12 -54.67
N LEU A 146 -12.48 34.04 -54.86
CA LEU A 146 -13.00 33.60 -56.17
C LEU A 146 -14.52 33.41 -56.09
N PRO A 147 -15.27 33.76 -57.16
CA PRO A 147 -16.73 33.77 -57.17
C PRO A 147 -17.35 32.37 -57.37
N PRO A 148 -18.62 32.17 -56.97
CA PRO A 148 -19.29 30.87 -57.07
C PRO A 148 -19.79 30.56 -58.50
N PRO A 149 -19.70 29.30 -58.96
CA PRO A 149 -20.36 28.87 -60.18
C PRO A 149 -21.85 28.50 -59.94
N PRO A 150 -22.68 28.50 -60.99
CA PRO A 150 -24.13 28.53 -60.89
C PRO A 150 -24.77 27.15 -60.72
N PHE A 151 -25.87 27.12 -59.95
CA PHE A 151 -26.82 26.02 -59.90
C PHE A 151 -27.53 25.84 -61.24
N LYS A 152 -27.52 24.61 -61.77
CA LYS A 152 -28.56 24.11 -62.70
C LYS A 152 -29.09 22.80 -62.14
N GLY A 153 -30.39 22.80 -61.85
CA GLY A 153 -31.13 21.58 -61.51
C GLY A 153 -31.52 20.82 -62.76
N THR A 154 -31.54 19.49 -62.65
CA THR A 154 -32.33 18.62 -63.51
C THR A 154 -32.76 17.40 -62.70
N THR A 155 -34.08 17.31 -62.53
CA THR A 155 -34.88 16.12 -62.24
C THR A 155 -34.46 14.90 -63.05
N SER A 156 -34.38 13.70 -62.45
CA SER A 156 -35.08 12.48 -62.91
C SER A 156 -34.68 11.19 -62.15
N THR A 157 -35.71 10.54 -61.61
CA THR A 157 -36.06 9.12 -61.76
C THR A 157 -35.27 8.01 -61.05
N SER A 158 -36.07 7.29 -60.25
CA SER A 158 -35.94 5.96 -59.66
C SER A 158 -35.31 4.86 -60.52
N THR A 159 -34.46 4.02 -59.91
CA THR A 159 -34.46 2.58 -60.18
C THR A 159 -33.91 1.81 -58.98
N SER A 160 -34.73 0.88 -58.49
CA SER A 160 -34.43 -0.14 -57.48
C SER A 160 -33.52 -1.23 -58.06
N THR A 161 -32.47 -1.63 -57.34
CA THR A 161 -31.71 -2.84 -57.66
C THR A 161 -31.38 -3.60 -56.38
N THR A 162 -31.99 -4.78 -56.26
CA THR A 162 -31.73 -5.86 -55.31
C THR A 162 -30.28 -6.35 -55.42
N THR A 163 -29.55 -6.36 -54.30
CA THR A 163 -28.24 -7.01 -54.19
C THR A 163 -28.38 -8.31 -53.39
N THR A 164 -28.12 -9.40 -54.08
CA THR A 164 -28.11 -10.79 -53.60
C THR A 164 -26.87 -11.01 -52.73
N THR A 165 -27.07 -11.55 -51.53
CA THR A 165 -26.02 -11.90 -50.57
C THR A 165 -25.36 -13.23 -50.96
N THR A 166 -24.12 -13.17 -51.45
CA THR A 166 -23.27 -14.35 -51.69
C THR A 166 -22.24 -14.48 -50.57
N LEU A 167 -22.29 -15.61 -49.84
CA LEU A 167 -21.38 -15.98 -48.77
C LEU A 167 -19.98 -16.36 -49.31
N PRO A 168 -18.88 -16.00 -48.60
CA PRO A 168 -17.53 -16.43 -48.98
C PRO A 168 -17.23 -17.88 -48.54
N PRO A 169 -16.37 -18.61 -49.29
CA PRO A 169 -16.01 -19.99 -48.99
C PRO A 169 -15.00 -20.12 -47.82
N PRO A 170 -14.99 -21.27 -47.10
CA PRO A 170 -14.10 -21.52 -45.97
C PRO A 170 -12.65 -21.84 -46.41
N PRO A 171 -11.64 -21.55 -45.57
CA PRO A 171 -10.23 -21.79 -45.86
C PRO A 171 -9.84 -23.29 -45.75
N PRO A 172 -8.80 -23.73 -46.50
CA PRO A 172 -8.38 -25.13 -46.57
C PRO A 172 -7.62 -25.60 -45.33
N LYS A 173 -7.83 -26.87 -44.98
CA LYS A 173 -7.16 -27.60 -43.91
C LYS A 173 -5.71 -27.91 -44.31
N SER A 174 -4.73 -27.32 -43.61
CA SER A 174 -3.33 -27.72 -43.73
C SER A 174 -3.05 -28.94 -42.84
N LEU A 175 -2.53 -30.00 -43.48
CA LEU A 175 -1.95 -31.17 -42.83
C LEU A 175 -0.74 -30.75 -41.99
N MET A 176 -0.74 -31.12 -40.70
CA MET A 176 0.44 -31.03 -39.84
C MET A 176 1.09 -32.41 -39.76
N ASN A 177 2.24 -32.54 -40.42
CA ASN A 177 3.08 -33.73 -40.41
C ASN A 177 4.06 -33.62 -39.23
N GLN A 178 4.12 -34.67 -38.41
CA GLN A 178 4.86 -34.72 -37.14
C GLN A 178 6.09 -35.61 -37.32
N GLN A 179 7.30 -35.03 -37.29
CA GLN A 179 8.53 -35.79 -37.08
C GLN A 179 9.69 -34.86 -36.71
N HIS A 180 10.42 -35.24 -35.64
CA HIS A 180 11.84 -34.99 -35.25
C HIS A 180 11.89 -34.86 -33.72
N GLN A 181 12.29 -35.94 -33.00
CA GLN A 181 13.66 -36.35 -32.63
C GLN A 181 14.28 -35.51 -31.47
N GLN A 182 14.38 -36.18 -30.32
CA GLN A 182 15.24 -35.86 -29.15
C GLN A 182 16.74 -35.99 -29.51
N PRO A 183 17.69 -35.35 -28.79
CA PRO A 183 18.26 -35.92 -27.53
C PRO A 183 18.76 -34.83 -26.52
N PRO A 184 19.62 -35.11 -25.52
CA PRO A 184 19.23 -35.21 -24.12
C PRO A 184 19.77 -34.11 -23.20
N THR A 185 19.12 -34.01 -22.03
CA THR A 185 19.47 -33.28 -20.81
C THR A 185 20.92 -33.49 -20.35
N GLN A 186 21.64 -32.38 -20.14
CA GLN A 186 22.82 -32.33 -19.28
C GLN A 186 22.49 -31.62 -17.96
N ASN A 187 22.65 -32.36 -16.87
CA ASN A 187 22.79 -31.88 -15.50
C ASN A 187 24.01 -30.96 -15.38
N THR A 188 23.85 -29.80 -14.74
CA THR A 188 24.95 -29.16 -13.99
C THR A 188 24.39 -28.45 -12.78
N SER A 189 24.53 -29.11 -11.64
CA SER A 189 24.49 -28.53 -10.30
C SER A 189 25.77 -27.72 -10.06
N LEU A 190 25.65 -26.45 -9.67
CA LEU A 190 26.73 -25.73 -8.99
C LEU A 190 26.15 -24.90 -7.82
N TYR A 191 26.44 -25.41 -6.61
CA TYR A 191 26.94 -24.67 -5.42
C TYR A 191 26.57 -23.18 -5.35
N SER A 192 25.68 -22.70 -4.47
CA SER A 192 25.77 -22.64 -2.99
C SER A 192 27.15 -22.29 -2.44
N SER A 193 27.39 -20.99 -2.20
CA SER A 193 28.18 -20.47 -1.08
C SER A 193 28.36 -18.95 -1.21
N PHE A 194 27.72 -18.14 -0.37
CA PHE A 194 28.21 -16.83 0.10
C PHE A 194 27.17 -16.20 1.05
N VAL A 195 27.11 -16.64 2.31
CA VAL A 195 26.86 -15.78 3.49
C VAL A 195 27.31 -16.58 4.71
N ASP A 196 28.58 -16.44 5.11
CA ASP A 196 28.95 -16.61 6.51
C ASP A 196 30.31 -15.94 6.76
N GLN A 197 30.30 -14.78 7.42
CA GLN A 197 31.47 -14.31 8.16
C GLN A 197 31.01 -13.85 9.54
N GLY A 198 31.19 -14.80 10.47
CA GLY A 198 31.01 -14.70 11.89
C GLY A 198 31.73 -13.52 12.54
N ILE A 199 31.04 -12.96 13.53
CA ILE A 199 31.59 -12.14 14.59
C ILE A 199 32.18 -13.11 15.61
N SER A 200 33.50 -13.30 15.58
CA SER A 200 34.23 -14.03 16.62
C SER A 200 34.92 -13.04 17.55
N SER A 201 34.37 -12.94 18.75
CA SER A 201 35.06 -12.55 19.99
C SER A 201 36.31 -13.40 20.21
N PHE A 202 37.44 -12.83 20.64
CA PHE A 202 38.34 -13.42 21.67
C PHE A 202 39.44 -12.45 22.13
N GLN A 203 39.50 -12.31 23.46
CA GLN A 203 40.68 -12.27 24.33
C GLN A 203 41.82 -11.24 24.14
N ASN A 204 41.86 -10.32 25.11
CA ASN A 204 42.97 -10.09 26.04
C ASN A 204 44.39 -10.56 25.63
N LYS A 205 45.29 -9.59 25.43
CA LYS A 205 46.70 -9.76 25.79
C LYS A 205 47.30 -8.45 26.32
N VAL A 206 47.71 -8.53 27.58
CA VAL A 206 48.45 -7.54 28.36
C VAL A 206 49.81 -7.26 27.73
N LYS A 207 50.23 -5.99 27.68
CA LYS A 207 51.63 -5.58 27.74
C LYS A 207 51.75 -4.17 28.32
N SER A 208 52.34 -4.09 29.50
CA SER A 208 52.73 -2.88 30.23
C SER A 208 53.98 -2.24 29.63
N SER A 209 54.09 -0.91 29.67
CA SER A 209 55.32 -0.12 29.92
C SER A 209 54.99 1.38 30.09
N THR A 210 55.10 1.85 31.34
CA THR A 210 55.70 3.11 31.91
C THR A 210 56.06 4.27 30.94
N THR A 211 55.96 5.59 31.20
CA THR A 211 56.06 6.44 32.43
C THR A 211 55.65 7.92 32.13
N THR A 212 55.22 8.69 33.16
CA THR A 212 55.30 10.19 33.36
C THR A 212 54.45 11.10 32.43
N THR A 213 53.69 12.12 32.85
CA THR A 213 53.90 13.14 33.90
C THR A 213 52.56 13.79 34.33
N THR A 214 52.49 14.12 35.61
CA THR A 214 51.42 14.77 36.38
C THR A 214 51.06 16.18 35.89
N THR A 215 49.78 16.43 35.58
CA THR A 215 49.15 17.74 35.82
C THR A 215 47.68 17.54 36.19
N LYS A 216 47.33 17.97 37.40
CA LYS A 216 46.08 17.71 38.11
C LYS A 216 45.06 18.79 37.73
N LEU A 217 44.09 18.45 36.88
CA LEU A 217 42.87 19.25 36.63
C LEU A 217 41.67 18.59 37.34
N PRO A 218 40.76 19.36 37.95
CA PRO A 218 39.58 18.82 38.60
C PRO A 218 38.63 18.17 37.58
N PRO A 219 37.95 17.06 37.94
CA PRO A 219 37.05 16.37 37.03
C PRO A 219 35.81 17.22 36.71
N PRO A 220 35.33 17.23 35.45
CA PRO A 220 34.06 17.86 35.11
C PRO A 220 32.89 17.16 35.81
N PRO A 221 31.82 17.90 36.17
CA PRO A 221 30.64 17.31 36.80
C PRO A 221 30.01 16.26 35.91
N ARG A 222 29.80 15.08 36.51
CA ARG A 222 29.17 13.91 35.89
C ARG A 222 27.73 14.28 35.49
N PRO A 223 27.32 14.18 34.22
CA PRO A 223 25.92 14.35 33.85
C PRO A 223 25.12 13.21 34.49
N SER A 224 24.21 13.57 35.39
CA SER A 224 23.22 12.68 35.96
C SER A 224 22.39 12.07 34.84
N SER A 225 22.59 10.77 34.60
CA SER A 225 21.76 9.95 33.74
C SER A 225 20.35 9.85 34.34
N GLN A 226 19.51 10.82 34.02
CA GLN A 226 18.07 10.62 34.06
C GLN A 226 17.71 9.70 32.89
N HIS A 227 17.76 8.40 33.16
CA HIS A 227 16.94 7.45 32.42
C HIS A 227 15.49 7.88 32.64
N GLY A 228 14.92 8.58 31.66
CA GLY A 228 13.50 8.77 31.54
C GLY A 228 12.87 7.39 31.41
N HIS A 229 12.40 6.87 32.55
CA HIS A 229 11.45 5.79 32.61
C HIS A 229 10.25 6.27 31.81
N LEU A 230 10.13 5.82 30.55
CA LEU A 230 8.89 5.91 29.82
C LEU A 230 7.95 4.97 30.54
N ASP A 231 7.28 5.51 31.57
CA ASP A 231 6.16 4.88 32.24
C ASP A 231 5.16 4.50 31.15
N SER A 232 5.22 3.23 30.79
CA SER A 232 4.18 2.58 30.04
C SER A 232 3.02 2.55 30.99
N ASP A 233 2.09 3.48 30.82
CA ASP A 233 0.82 3.64 31.53
C ASP A 233 -0.13 2.46 31.22
N LEU A 234 0.42 1.24 31.16
CA LEU A 234 -0.31 0.00 31.10
C LEU A 234 -0.45 -0.48 32.54
N THR A 235 -1.68 -0.75 32.94
CA THR A 235 -1.96 -1.40 34.21
C THR A 235 -1.21 -2.74 34.29
N HIS A 236 -0.86 -3.17 35.51
CA HIS A 236 -0.14 -4.43 35.73
C HIS A 236 -0.82 -5.64 35.07
N ASN A 237 -2.15 -5.59 34.93
CA ASN A 237 -2.95 -6.60 34.24
C ASN A 237 -2.78 -6.55 32.72
N GLU A 238 -2.75 -5.36 32.11
CA GLU A 238 -2.47 -5.23 30.67
C GLU A 238 -1.08 -5.74 30.36
N GLN A 239 -0.07 -5.41 31.17
CA GLN A 239 1.30 -5.89 30.91
C GLN A 239 1.42 -7.42 30.99
N ARG A 240 0.67 -8.08 31.88
CA ARG A 240 0.58 -9.55 31.92
C ARG A 240 -0.10 -10.13 30.68
N VAL A 241 -1.18 -9.52 30.21
CA VAL A 241 -1.87 -9.94 28.97
C VAL A 241 -0.98 -9.72 27.74
N TYR A 242 -0.26 -8.60 27.67
CA TYR A 242 0.68 -8.29 26.59
C TYR A 242 1.84 -9.29 26.53
N ASN A 243 2.43 -9.61 27.68
CA ASN A 243 3.53 -10.59 27.74
C ASN A 243 3.00 -12.00 27.42
N GLY A 244 1.81 -12.36 27.91
CA GLY A 244 1.16 -13.64 27.58
C GLY A 244 0.88 -13.80 26.08
N ILE A 245 0.25 -12.80 25.45
CA ILE A 245 -0.04 -12.82 24.01
C ILE A 245 1.26 -12.76 23.19
N GLY A 246 2.26 -11.99 23.64
CA GLY A 246 3.57 -11.92 22.99
C GLY A 246 4.27 -13.28 22.91
N HIS A 247 4.21 -14.09 23.97
CA HIS A 247 4.77 -15.44 23.99
C HIS A 247 4.00 -16.41 23.09
N VAL A 248 2.67 -16.31 23.00
CA VAL A 248 1.86 -17.18 22.13
C VAL A 248 2.04 -16.82 20.66
N VAL A 249 2.08 -15.53 20.32
CA VAL A 249 2.22 -15.07 18.92
C VAL A 249 3.65 -15.28 18.40
N ASN A 250 4.68 -15.20 19.24
CA ASN A 250 6.06 -15.51 18.84
C ASN A 250 6.40 -17.01 18.94
N ASN A 251 5.46 -17.86 19.37
CA ASN A 251 5.68 -19.29 19.36
C ASN A 251 5.60 -19.81 17.91
N GLU A 252 6.71 -20.33 17.41
CA GLU A 252 6.81 -20.87 16.05
C GLU A 252 5.73 -21.93 15.77
N GLN A 253 5.37 -22.76 16.76
CA GLN A 253 4.33 -23.77 16.60
C GLN A 253 2.93 -23.17 16.39
N VAL A 254 2.66 -22.00 16.98
CA VAL A 254 1.38 -21.30 16.78
C VAL A 254 1.36 -20.63 15.42
N GLN A 255 2.45 -19.98 15.02
CA GLN A 255 2.58 -19.38 13.69
C GLN A 255 2.45 -20.42 12.59
N GLU A 256 3.07 -21.58 12.78
CA GLU A 256 3.01 -22.71 11.85
C GLU A 256 1.61 -23.29 11.76
N LYS A 257 0.92 -23.56 12.88
CA LYS A 257 -0.45 -24.07 12.88
C LYS A 257 -1.45 -23.07 12.27
N VAL A 258 -1.27 -21.77 12.51
CA VAL A 258 -2.09 -20.72 11.87
C VAL A 258 -1.78 -20.64 10.38
N GLY A 259 -0.51 -20.67 9.99
CA GLY A 259 -0.08 -20.68 8.60
C GLY A 259 -0.63 -21.89 7.83
N GLN A 260 -0.53 -23.08 8.41
CA GLN A 260 -1.12 -24.32 7.88
C GLN A 260 -2.66 -24.22 7.83
N GLY A 261 -3.30 -23.65 8.85
CA GLY A 261 -4.75 -23.43 8.84
C GLY A 261 -5.20 -22.50 7.70
N VAL A 262 -4.49 -21.40 7.47
CA VAL A 262 -4.75 -20.48 6.35
C VAL A 262 -4.44 -21.14 5.01
N ALA A 263 -3.35 -21.91 4.90
CA ALA A 263 -3.02 -22.65 3.69
C ALA A 263 -4.10 -23.69 3.34
N ASN A 264 -4.54 -24.47 4.33
CA ASN A 264 -5.61 -25.45 4.17
C ASN A 264 -6.95 -24.79 3.81
N LEU A 265 -7.24 -23.61 4.37
CA LEU A 265 -8.43 -22.84 4.04
C LEU A 265 -8.35 -22.21 2.65
N ALA A 266 -7.16 -21.74 2.24
CA ALA A 266 -6.91 -21.21 0.91
C ALA A 266 -6.97 -22.28 -0.18
N GLN A 267 -6.63 -23.54 0.14
CA GLN A 267 -6.76 -24.71 -0.75
C GLN A 267 -8.16 -25.34 -0.73
N ASN A 268 -9.01 -24.99 0.23
CA ASN A 268 -10.35 -25.56 0.33
C ASN A 268 -11.25 -25.04 -0.80
N GLU A 269 -11.66 -25.94 -1.70
CA GLU A 269 -12.49 -25.59 -2.86
C GLU A 269 -13.81 -24.91 -2.49
N LYS A 270 -14.47 -25.31 -1.39
CA LYS A 270 -15.72 -24.67 -0.94
C LYS A 270 -15.49 -23.23 -0.50
N VAL A 271 -14.33 -22.93 0.08
CA VAL A 271 -13.95 -21.58 0.47
C VAL A 271 -13.57 -20.76 -0.75
N GLN A 272 -12.78 -21.32 -1.67
CA GLN A 272 -12.46 -20.67 -2.96
C GLN A 272 -13.75 -20.36 -3.74
N GLU A 273 -14.72 -21.28 -3.77
CA GLU A 273 -16.00 -21.10 -4.44
C GLU A 273 -16.86 -20.01 -3.78
N ARG A 274 -16.93 -19.97 -2.44
CA ARG A 274 -17.65 -18.89 -1.74
C ARG A 274 -17.01 -17.53 -1.93
N VAL A 275 -15.68 -17.44 -1.81
CA VAL A 275 -14.95 -16.18 -2.01
C VAL A 275 -15.05 -15.72 -3.45
N SER A 276 -14.84 -16.62 -4.41
CA SER A 276 -14.98 -16.29 -5.84
C SER A 276 -16.40 -15.91 -6.20
N SER A 277 -17.42 -16.56 -5.63
CA SER A 277 -18.82 -16.18 -5.83
C SER A 277 -19.12 -14.81 -5.23
N ALA A 278 -18.60 -14.51 -4.04
CA ALA A 278 -18.76 -13.19 -3.42
C ALA A 278 -18.06 -12.09 -4.25
N VAL A 279 -16.82 -12.34 -4.70
CA VAL A 279 -16.07 -11.41 -5.55
C VAL A 279 -16.74 -11.26 -6.91
N SER A 280 -17.21 -12.35 -7.51
CA SER A 280 -17.94 -12.35 -8.79
C SER A 280 -19.24 -11.54 -8.67
N ASN A 281 -20.03 -11.80 -7.63
CA ASN A 281 -21.25 -11.04 -7.34
C ASN A 281 -20.96 -9.56 -7.08
N ALA A 282 -19.92 -9.23 -6.31
CA ALA A 282 -19.52 -7.84 -6.09
C ALA A 282 -19.01 -7.17 -7.38
N SER A 283 -18.25 -7.89 -8.19
CA SER A 283 -17.67 -7.40 -9.44
C SER A 283 -18.70 -7.20 -10.55
N THR A 284 -19.83 -7.90 -10.49
CA THR A 284 -20.98 -7.74 -11.42
C THR A 284 -22.06 -6.83 -10.86
N ASN A 285 -22.03 -6.53 -9.56
CA ASN A 285 -22.99 -5.62 -8.94
C ASN A 285 -22.76 -4.19 -9.42
N ARG A 286 -23.83 -3.60 -9.96
CA ARG A 286 -23.79 -2.28 -10.60
C ARG A 286 -23.57 -1.14 -9.63
N GLU A 287 -24.12 -1.25 -8.43
CA GLU A 287 -23.95 -0.22 -7.40
C GLU A 287 -22.50 -0.17 -6.94
N TYR A 288 -21.87 -1.35 -6.77
CA TYR A 288 -20.44 -1.44 -6.46
C TYR A 288 -19.56 -0.93 -7.59
N GLN A 289 -19.81 -1.36 -8.85
CA GLN A 289 -19.08 -0.87 -10.02
C GLN A 289 -19.15 0.67 -10.13
N LYS A 290 -20.34 1.25 -9.95
CA LYS A 290 -20.55 2.71 -9.99
C LYS A 290 -19.85 3.40 -8.84
N SER A 291 -19.94 2.86 -7.63
CA SER A 291 -19.29 3.43 -6.45
C SER A 291 -17.78 3.47 -6.61
N VAL A 292 -17.17 2.35 -7.02
CA VAL A 292 -15.73 2.26 -7.27
C VAL A 292 -15.31 3.14 -8.46
N GLY A 293 -16.06 3.12 -9.57
CA GLY A 293 -15.79 3.97 -10.73
C GLY A 293 -15.85 5.47 -10.39
N ASN A 294 -16.84 5.88 -9.61
CA ASN A 294 -16.93 7.26 -9.10
C ASN A 294 -15.79 7.61 -8.15
N MET A 295 -15.34 6.66 -7.33
CA MET A 295 -14.21 6.87 -6.44
C MET A 295 -12.90 7.04 -7.23
N ILE A 296 -12.65 6.19 -8.24
CA ILE A 296 -11.48 6.30 -9.12
C ILE A 296 -11.52 7.64 -9.86
N ALA A 297 -12.67 8.00 -10.43
CA ALA A 297 -12.86 9.26 -11.14
C ALA A 297 -12.64 10.49 -10.26
N LYS A 298 -13.06 10.44 -8.99
CA LYS A 298 -12.82 11.52 -8.00
C LYS A 298 -11.37 11.64 -7.56
N ASN A 299 -10.60 10.56 -7.61
CA ASN A 299 -9.21 10.51 -7.12
C ASN A 299 -8.17 10.54 -8.25
N THR A 300 -8.60 10.61 -9.52
CA THR A 300 -7.69 10.67 -10.67
C THR A 300 -7.75 12.05 -11.32
N ASP A 301 -6.58 12.66 -11.50
CA ASP A 301 -6.48 13.96 -12.18
C ASP A 301 -6.49 13.81 -13.71
N ASN A 302 -6.45 12.57 -14.20
CA ASN A 302 -6.49 12.28 -15.62
C ASN A 302 -7.94 12.22 -16.11
N GLN A 303 -8.37 13.25 -16.84
CA GLN A 303 -9.74 13.34 -17.38
C GLN A 303 -10.14 12.14 -18.23
N PHE A 304 -9.20 11.51 -18.94
CA PHE A 304 -9.48 10.31 -19.72
C PHE A 304 -9.75 9.11 -18.80
N VAL A 305 -8.93 8.91 -17.76
CA VAL A 305 -9.15 7.83 -16.77
C VAL A 305 -10.43 8.07 -15.99
N SER A 306 -10.72 9.31 -15.60
CA SER A 306 -11.99 9.67 -14.95
C SER A 306 -13.19 9.34 -15.84
N SER A 307 -13.13 9.73 -17.13
CA SER A 307 -14.20 9.46 -18.09
C SER A 307 -14.38 7.97 -18.36
N LEU A 308 -13.29 7.20 -18.45
CA LEU A 308 -13.34 5.75 -18.58
C LEU A 308 -13.87 5.07 -17.32
N ALA A 309 -13.44 5.51 -16.14
CA ALA A 309 -13.85 4.96 -14.86
C ALA A 309 -15.34 5.20 -14.59
N GLN A 310 -15.94 6.27 -15.13
CA GLN A 310 -17.39 6.53 -15.06
C GLN A 310 -18.18 5.88 -16.21
N ASN A 311 -17.51 5.36 -17.24
CA ASN A 311 -18.19 4.79 -18.39
C ASN A 311 -18.79 3.42 -18.04
N GLU A 312 -20.13 3.34 -18.05
CA GLU A 312 -20.84 2.12 -17.66
C GLU A 312 -20.50 0.91 -18.56
N LYS A 313 -20.21 1.10 -19.85
CA LYS A 313 -19.84 -0.01 -20.75
C LYS A 313 -18.45 -0.56 -20.42
N VAL A 314 -17.53 0.32 -20.05
CA VAL A 314 -16.17 -0.06 -19.60
C VAL A 314 -16.26 -0.79 -18.26
N GLN A 315 -17.00 -0.25 -17.29
CA GLN A 315 -17.24 -0.90 -15.99
C GLN A 315 -17.85 -2.29 -16.15
N GLN A 316 -18.82 -2.45 -17.07
CA GLN A 316 -19.42 -3.75 -17.42
C GLN A 316 -18.40 -4.74 -17.95
N SER A 317 -17.64 -4.30 -18.96
CA SER A 317 -16.67 -5.16 -19.62
C SER A 317 -15.62 -5.63 -18.63
N VAL A 318 -15.06 -4.70 -17.85
CA VAL A 318 -14.08 -5.00 -16.80
C VAL A 318 -14.69 -5.89 -15.71
N GLY A 319 -15.88 -5.56 -15.21
CA GLY A 319 -16.57 -6.36 -14.20
C GLY A 319 -16.87 -7.79 -14.67
N ASN A 320 -17.30 -7.96 -15.92
CA ASN A 320 -17.55 -9.28 -16.52
C ASN A 320 -16.25 -10.07 -16.73
N VAL A 321 -15.15 -9.42 -17.12
CA VAL A 321 -13.84 -10.06 -17.23
C VAL A 321 -13.36 -10.49 -15.84
N LEU A 322 -13.44 -9.62 -14.83
CA LEU A 322 -13.09 -9.97 -13.45
C LEU A 322 -13.96 -11.11 -12.92
N ALA A 323 -15.26 -11.09 -13.15
CA ALA A 323 -16.17 -12.15 -12.73
C ALA A 323 -15.82 -13.49 -13.38
N LYS A 324 -15.53 -13.48 -14.69
CA LYS A 324 -15.10 -14.69 -15.43
C LYS A 324 -13.75 -15.21 -14.96
N THR A 325 -12.79 -14.32 -14.72
CA THR A 325 -11.47 -14.69 -14.21
C THR A 325 -11.53 -15.19 -12.77
N ALA A 326 -12.31 -14.52 -11.90
CA ALA A 326 -12.51 -14.92 -10.51
C ALA A 326 -13.28 -16.23 -10.40
N GLY A 327 -14.23 -16.49 -11.30
CA GLY A 327 -14.97 -17.76 -11.39
C GLY A 327 -14.23 -18.89 -12.09
N ASN A 328 -13.05 -18.64 -12.66
CA ASN A 328 -12.26 -19.68 -13.32
C ASN A 328 -11.53 -20.54 -12.27
N LYS A 329 -11.92 -21.82 -12.18
CA LYS A 329 -11.33 -22.78 -11.24
C LYS A 329 -9.81 -22.90 -11.36
N GLU A 330 -9.25 -22.81 -12.57
CA GLU A 330 -7.80 -22.91 -12.77
C GLU A 330 -7.07 -21.70 -12.16
N VAL A 331 -7.66 -20.50 -12.30
CA VAL A 331 -7.14 -19.28 -11.68
C VAL A 331 -7.27 -19.36 -10.16
N GLN A 332 -8.42 -19.81 -9.65
CA GLN A 332 -8.65 -20.00 -8.21
C GLN A 332 -7.63 -20.98 -7.62
N GLN A 333 -7.37 -22.10 -8.29
CA GLN A 333 -6.38 -23.09 -7.85
C GLN A 333 -4.95 -22.53 -7.89
N LYS A 334 -4.56 -21.81 -8.96
CA LYS A 334 -3.24 -21.18 -9.05
C LYS A 334 -3.02 -20.13 -7.98
N VAL A 335 -4.01 -19.27 -7.74
CA VAL A 335 -3.96 -18.25 -6.69
C VAL A 335 -4.00 -18.90 -5.31
N GLY A 336 -4.88 -19.89 -5.10
CA GLY A 336 -4.97 -20.65 -3.85
C GLY A 336 -3.66 -21.36 -3.50
N ASN A 337 -3.00 -21.97 -4.48
CA ASN A 337 -1.69 -22.58 -4.31
C ASN A 337 -0.58 -21.54 -4.06
N ALA A 338 -0.59 -20.40 -4.76
CA ALA A 338 0.35 -19.32 -4.50
C ALA A 338 0.19 -18.73 -3.08
N VAL A 339 -1.06 -18.55 -2.63
CA VAL A 339 -1.38 -18.07 -1.27
C VAL A 339 -1.02 -19.12 -0.23
N ALA A 340 -1.27 -20.41 -0.49
CA ALA A 340 -0.86 -21.49 0.39
C ALA A 340 0.67 -21.56 0.53
N ASN A 341 1.39 -21.48 -0.59
CA ASN A 341 2.86 -21.45 -0.61
C ASN A 341 3.43 -20.19 0.07
N ALA A 342 2.75 -19.05 -0.06
CA ALA A 342 3.12 -17.85 0.67
C ALA A 342 2.80 -17.98 2.16
N ALA A 343 1.68 -18.58 2.54
CA ALA A 343 1.26 -18.77 3.93
C ALA A 343 2.13 -19.79 4.68
N THR A 344 2.78 -20.73 3.98
CA THR A 344 3.77 -21.67 4.55
C THR A 344 5.18 -21.08 4.59
N ASN A 345 5.42 -19.92 3.97
CA ASN A 345 6.71 -19.25 4.03
C ASN A 345 6.91 -18.56 5.39
N LYS A 346 8.00 -18.92 6.10
CA LYS A 346 8.34 -18.37 7.42
C LYS A 346 8.42 -16.83 7.45
N GLU A 347 8.90 -16.20 6.38
CA GLU A 347 8.99 -14.73 6.32
C GLU A 347 7.61 -14.07 6.25
N VAL A 348 6.71 -14.65 5.47
CA VAL A 348 5.34 -14.16 5.34
C VAL A 348 4.57 -14.41 6.64
N GLN A 349 4.74 -15.58 7.27
CA GLN A 349 4.17 -15.86 8.59
C GLN A 349 4.61 -14.82 9.63
N LYS A 350 5.91 -14.47 9.66
CA LYS A 350 6.44 -13.43 10.56
C LYS A 350 5.87 -12.03 10.26
N LYS A 351 5.67 -11.68 8.98
CA LYS A 351 5.05 -10.41 8.58
C LYS A 351 3.56 -10.36 8.94
N VAL A 352 2.83 -11.44 8.74
CA VAL A 352 1.41 -11.54 9.12
C VAL A 352 1.26 -11.53 10.64
N ALA A 353 2.08 -12.28 11.37
CA ALA A 353 2.08 -12.29 12.83
C ALA A 353 2.42 -10.92 13.42
N SER A 354 3.40 -10.20 12.85
CA SER A 354 3.72 -8.83 13.28
C SER A 354 2.63 -7.81 12.93
N GLY A 355 1.95 -7.99 11.79
CA GLY A 355 0.76 -7.23 11.42
C GLY A 355 -0.41 -7.47 12.39
N PHE A 356 -0.72 -8.73 12.67
CA PHE A 356 -1.79 -9.13 13.60
C PHE A 356 -1.48 -8.66 15.03
N MET A 357 -0.22 -8.76 15.46
CA MET A 357 0.21 -8.20 16.74
C MET A 357 0.06 -6.68 16.76
N SER A 358 0.34 -5.98 15.65
CA SER A 358 0.14 -4.52 15.58
C SER A 358 -1.34 -4.14 15.71
N VAL A 359 -2.24 -4.91 15.07
CA VAL A 359 -3.70 -4.73 15.21
C VAL A 359 -4.18 -5.06 16.62
N ALA A 360 -3.73 -6.18 17.20
CA ALA A 360 -4.07 -6.58 18.56
C ALA A 360 -3.57 -5.54 19.60
N LYS A 361 -2.35 -5.02 19.42
CA LYS A 361 -1.81 -3.94 20.25
C LYS A 361 -2.62 -2.65 20.13
N GLY A 362 -3.19 -2.36 18.96
CA GLY A 362 -4.11 -1.24 18.75
C GLY A 362 -5.47 -1.47 19.41
N ALA A 363 -6.00 -2.69 19.33
CA ALA A 363 -7.31 -3.05 19.88
C ALA A 363 -7.35 -3.04 21.42
N VAL A 364 -6.27 -3.50 22.08
CA VAL A 364 -6.19 -3.48 23.56
C VAL A 364 -6.13 -2.04 24.11
N LYS A 365 -5.46 -1.12 23.40
CA LYS A 365 -5.43 0.30 23.77
C LYS A 365 -6.73 1.07 23.45
N GLY A 366 -7.59 0.51 22.61
CA GLY A 366 -8.87 1.12 22.19
C GLY A 366 -10.11 0.60 22.92
N ALA A 367 -9.97 -0.02 24.09
CA ALA A 367 -11.03 -0.74 24.78
C ALA A 367 -12.13 0.19 25.35
N LYS A 368 -13.03 0.65 24.48
CA LYS A 368 -14.44 0.90 24.83
C LYS A 368 -15.46 0.59 23.73
N VAL A 369 -15.07 0.21 22.50
CA VAL A 369 -16.05 -0.11 21.44
C VAL A 369 -15.75 -1.37 20.60
N GLY A 370 -14.60 -2.03 20.77
CA GLY A 370 -14.16 -3.11 19.85
C GLY A 370 -14.21 -4.56 20.36
N GLY A 371 -14.61 -4.82 21.61
CA GLY A 371 -14.45 -6.13 22.25
C GLY A 371 -15.33 -7.26 21.69
N SER A 372 -16.47 -6.95 21.07
CA SER A 372 -17.43 -7.97 20.66
C SER A 372 -16.97 -8.81 19.46
N LEU A 373 -16.26 -8.20 18.50
CA LEU A 373 -15.92 -8.89 17.24
C LEU A 373 -14.77 -9.89 17.41
N ALA A 374 -13.74 -9.54 18.19
CA ALA A 374 -12.63 -10.44 18.48
C ALA A 374 -13.05 -11.61 19.38
N VAL A 375 -13.95 -11.37 20.34
CA VAL A 375 -14.50 -12.42 21.20
C VAL A 375 -15.45 -13.33 20.41
N GLN A 376 -16.29 -12.79 19.51
CA GLN A 376 -17.12 -13.63 18.63
C GLN A 376 -16.28 -14.42 17.62
N GLY A 377 -15.25 -13.83 17.03
CA GLY A 377 -14.34 -14.53 16.12
C GLY A 377 -13.57 -15.66 16.81
N GLY A 378 -13.09 -15.41 18.03
CA GLY A 378 -12.44 -16.43 18.86
C GLY A 378 -13.40 -17.55 19.29
N LYS A 379 -14.63 -17.20 19.68
CA LYS A 379 -15.65 -18.19 20.08
C LYS A 379 -16.08 -19.07 18.91
N ALA A 380 -16.30 -18.48 17.73
CA ALA A 380 -16.65 -19.24 16.52
C ALA A 380 -15.52 -20.18 16.07
N TYR A 381 -14.26 -19.75 16.19
CA TYR A 381 -13.11 -20.62 15.92
C TYR A 381 -13.01 -21.78 16.92
N TRP A 382 -13.26 -21.52 18.20
CA TRP A 382 -13.22 -22.54 19.25
C TRP A 382 -14.37 -23.56 19.14
N GLU A 383 -15.58 -23.10 18.83
CA GLU A 383 -16.72 -23.99 18.52
C GLU A 383 -16.47 -24.84 17.27
N SER A 384 -15.84 -24.28 16.22
CA SER A 384 -15.49 -25.04 15.02
C SER A 384 -14.43 -26.12 15.26
N GLN A 385 -13.53 -25.94 16.23
CA GLN A 385 -12.56 -26.97 16.63
C GLN A 385 -13.23 -28.06 17.48
N LYS A 386 -14.17 -27.68 18.36
CA LYS A 386 -14.89 -28.64 19.20
C LYS A 386 -15.73 -29.61 18.35
N ASN A 387 -16.44 -29.10 17.34
CA ASN A 387 -17.27 -29.95 16.48
C ASN A 387 -16.46 -30.92 15.61
N LYS A 388 -15.19 -30.63 15.29
CA LYS A 388 -14.33 -31.57 14.55
C LYS A 388 -13.95 -32.80 15.39
N ASN A 389 -13.66 -32.60 16.67
CA ASN A 389 -13.30 -33.70 17.56
C ASN A 389 -14.50 -34.58 17.93
N GLU A 390 -15.72 -34.04 17.91
CA GLU A 390 -16.94 -34.83 18.11
C GLU A 390 -17.28 -35.67 16.86
N THR A 391 -17.04 -35.15 15.66
CA THR A 391 -17.31 -35.90 14.41
C THR A 391 -16.36 -37.10 14.21
N GLU A 392 -15.10 -36.99 14.66
CA GLU A 392 -14.14 -38.12 14.61
C GLU A 392 -14.43 -39.20 15.66
N HIS A 393 -15.19 -38.89 16.72
CA HIS A 393 -15.51 -39.87 17.76
C HIS A 393 -16.70 -40.77 17.36
N ASP A 394 -17.65 -40.24 16.59
CA ASP A 394 -18.84 -41.00 16.15
C ASP A 394 -18.51 -41.99 15.00
N GLU A 395 -17.51 -41.72 14.15
CA GLU A 395 -17.07 -42.67 13.11
C GLU A 395 -16.31 -43.88 13.67
N ALA A 396 -15.72 -43.76 14.87
CA ALA A 396 -14.99 -44.86 15.51
C ALA A 396 -15.94 -45.91 16.13
N ASP A 397 -17.11 -45.50 16.63
CA ASP A 397 -18.10 -46.41 17.19
C ASP A 397 -18.90 -47.16 16.11
N ASP A 398 -19.11 -46.56 14.93
CA ASP A 398 -19.79 -47.22 13.81
C ASP A 398 -18.92 -48.28 13.12
N MET A 399 -17.59 -48.17 13.19
CA MET A 399 -16.67 -49.21 12.69
C MET A 399 -16.54 -50.44 13.60
N LEU A 400 -16.96 -50.36 14.87
CA LEU A 400 -16.93 -51.49 15.80
C LEU A 400 -18.16 -52.40 15.71
N GLN A 401 -19.24 -51.98 15.04
CA GLN A 401 -20.42 -52.83 14.84
C GLN A 401 -20.33 -53.82 13.66
N TYR A 402 -19.31 -53.71 12.81
CA TYR A 402 -19.13 -54.62 11.66
C TYR A 402 -18.19 -55.82 11.92
N GLN A 403 -17.81 -56.08 13.17
CA GLN A 403 -16.96 -57.23 13.56
C GLN A 403 -17.65 -58.25 14.48
N LYS A 404 -18.96 -58.51 14.30
CA LYS A 404 -19.62 -59.68 14.92
C LYS A 404 -20.35 -60.55 13.93
#